data_AF-R6W6E2-F1
#
_entry.id   AF-R6W6E2-F1
#
_cell.length_a   1.000
_cell.length_b   1.000
_cell.length_c   1.000
_cell.angle_alpha   90.00
_cell.angle_beta   90.00
_cell.angle_gamma   90.00
#
_symmetry.space_group_name_H-M   'P 1'
#
loop_
_entity.id
_entity.type
_entity.pdbx_description
1 polymer ?
#
loop_
_entity_poly.entity_id
_entity_poly.type
_entity_poly.pdbx_seq_one_letter_code
_entity_poly.pdbx_strand_id
1 'polypeptide(L)'
;MYKMKSDINFSLTHEMLENAENERIHTSYAQEKAILECVSNGDIHALENTYYSLPTTVYGKMTSSNSKLKLLFYASIANTTLVTRYAIEGGLNEETAFSLSDVYIRKMEQCTDVDALMKLNEQMAIEFTLRVAEAKKTPKTTIHQLFLASLIISIIVKIKL
;
A
#
# COMPACT_ATOMS: atom_id res chain seq x y z
N MET A 1 27.93 17.38 10.52
CA MET A 1 27.44 15.98 10.47
C MET A 1 27.40 15.31 11.86
N TYR A 2 28.48 15.36 12.66
CA TYR A 2 28.49 14.77 14.02
C TYR A 2 27.50 15.39 15.02
N LYS A 3 27.27 16.71 14.98
CA LYS A 3 26.29 17.40 15.84
C LYS A 3 24.86 16.88 15.61
N MET A 4 24.46 16.76 14.34
CA MET A 4 23.13 16.24 13.93
C MET A 4 22.89 14.79 14.34
N LYS A 5 23.93 13.93 14.32
CA LYS A 5 23.84 12.53 14.77
C LYS A 5 23.61 12.42 16.28
N SER A 6 24.25 13.31 17.06
CA SER A 6 24.04 13.40 18.51
C SER A 6 22.61 13.80 18.86
N ASP A 7 22.05 14.76 18.12
CA ASP A 7 20.72 15.31 18.38
C ASP A 7 19.59 14.30 18.08
N ILE A 8 19.74 13.50 17.01
CA ILE A 8 18.76 12.45 16.67
C ILE A 8 18.76 11.30 17.68
N ASN A 9 19.94 10.84 18.11
CA ASN A 9 20.03 9.76 19.10
C ASN A 9 19.40 10.16 20.44
N PHE A 10 19.61 11.41 20.86
CA PHE A 10 18.96 11.97 22.04
C PHE A 10 17.44 11.97 21.89
N SER A 11 16.93 12.47 20.76
CA SER A 11 15.49 12.51 20.45
C SER A 11 14.86 11.10 20.41
N LEU A 12 15.55 10.13 19.79
CA LEU A 12 15.10 8.74 19.76
C LEU A 12 15.00 8.14 21.16
N THR A 13 16.01 8.36 22.00
CA THR A 13 16.02 7.85 23.38
C THR A 13 14.86 8.42 24.17
N HIS A 14 14.59 9.72 24.04
CA HIS A 14 13.45 10.38 24.67
C HIS A 14 12.12 9.82 24.17
N GLU A 15 11.95 9.63 22.86
CA GLU A 15 10.73 9.08 22.26
C GLU A 15 10.47 7.63 22.72
N MET A 16 11.51 6.79 22.80
CA MET A 16 11.39 5.41 23.30
C MET A 16 10.93 5.38 24.76
N LEU A 17 11.43 6.30 25.60
CA LEU A 17 11.00 6.43 26.98
C LEU A 17 9.54 6.89 27.07
N GLU A 18 9.16 7.95 26.33
CA GLU A 18 7.77 8.43 26.30
C GLU A 18 6.80 7.31 25.87
N ASN A 19 7.16 6.52 24.86
CA ASN A 19 6.33 5.41 24.40
C ASN A 19 6.22 4.27 25.42
N ALA A 20 7.29 3.96 26.13
CA ALA A 20 7.27 2.97 27.21
C ALA A 20 6.40 3.42 28.39
N GLU A 21 6.53 4.68 28.82
CA GLU A 21 5.74 5.25 29.93
C GLU A 21 4.24 5.34 29.60
N ASN A 22 3.89 5.55 28.33
CA ASN A 22 2.50 5.67 27.88
C ASN A 22 1.93 4.36 27.30
N GLU A 23 2.65 3.24 27.41
CA GLU A 23 2.26 1.93 26.84
C GLU A 23 1.90 2.00 25.34
N ARG A 24 2.55 2.90 24.60
CA ARG A 24 2.33 3.06 23.16
C ARG A 24 3.12 2.01 22.40
N ILE A 25 2.46 0.91 22.08
CA ILE A 25 3.03 -0.17 21.28
C ILE A 25 2.62 0.03 19.83
N HIS A 26 3.61 0.23 18.94
CA HIS A 26 3.35 0.28 17.51
C HIS A 26 2.74 -1.04 17.02
N THR A 27 1.96 -0.95 15.96
CA THR A 27 1.56 -2.13 15.18
C THR A 27 2.80 -2.98 14.88
N SER A 28 2.73 -4.27 15.18
CA SER A 28 3.89 -5.12 15.00
C SER A 28 4.22 -5.27 13.52
N TYR A 29 5.50 -5.42 13.19
CA TYR A 29 5.94 -5.66 11.82
C TYR A 29 5.25 -6.90 11.20
N ALA A 30 5.02 -7.94 11.99
CA ALA A 30 4.33 -9.14 11.53
C ALA A 30 2.87 -8.85 11.12
N GLN A 31 2.16 -8.01 11.86
CA GLN A 31 0.79 -7.59 11.54
C GLN A 31 0.75 -6.74 10.28
N GLU A 32 1.62 -5.73 10.15
CA GLU A 32 1.73 -4.91 8.94
C GLU A 32 2.01 -5.78 7.71
N LYS A 33 2.96 -6.70 7.83
CA LYS A 33 3.33 -7.63 6.76
C LYS A 33 2.16 -8.54 6.35
N ALA A 34 1.39 -9.05 7.31
CA ALA A 34 0.22 -9.90 7.02
C ALA A 34 -0.86 -9.14 6.21
N ILE A 35 -1.11 -7.87 6.54
CA ILE A 35 -2.03 -7.00 5.77
C ILE A 35 -1.50 -6.82 4.34
N LEU A 36 -0.22 -6.49 4.20
CA LEU A 36 0.39 -6.22 2.89
C LEU A 36 0.49 -7.48 2.00
N GLU A 37 0.68 -8.66 2.59
CA GLU A 37 0.64 -9.94 1.88
C GLU A 37 -0.75 -10.24 1.32
N CYS A 38 -1.84 -9.80 1.97
CA CYS A 38 -3.17 -9.90 1.38
C CYS A 38 -3.27 -9.07 0.08
N VAL A 39 -2.67 -7.87 0.05
CA VAL A 39 -2.61 -7.01 -1.13
C VAL A 39 -1.83 -7.68 -2.27
N SER A 40 -0.60 -8.14 -2.03
CA SER A 40 0.20 -8.79 -3.08
C SER A 40 -0.41 -10.10 -3.54
N ASN A 41 -1.19 -10.76 -2.70
CA ASN A 41 -1.95 -11.95 -3.08
C ASN A 41 -3.21 -11.62 -3.90
N GLY A 42 -3.74 -10.41 -3.81
CA GLY A 42 -5.05 -10.06 -4.38
C GLY A 42 -6.20 -10.71 -3.60
N ASP A 43 -5.99 -11.01 -2.31
CA ASP A 43 -6.95 -11.70 -1.47
C ASP A 43 -7.74 -10.70 -0.62
N ILE A 44 -8.90 -10.29 -1.15
CA ILE A 44 -9.78 -9.30 -0.54
C ILE A 44 -10.41 -9.87 0.74
N HIS A 45 -10.79 -11.14 0.73
CA HIS A 45 -11.43 -11.77 1.89
C HIS A 45 -10.45 -11.86 3.07
N ALA A 46 -9.19 -12.24 2.80
CA ALA A 46 -8.15 -12.22 3.82
C ALA A 46 -7.88 -10.80 4.33
N LEU A 47 -7.85 -9.80 3.44
CA LEU A 47 -7.66 -8.40 3.82
C LEU A 47 -8.77 -7.90 4.75
N GLU A 48 -10.03 -8.10 4.38
CA GLU A 48 -11.19 -7.72 5.20
C GLU A 48 -11.17 -8.43 6.55
N ASN A 49 -10.94 -9.74 6.58
CA ASN A 49 -10.81 -10.51 7.83
C ASN A 49 -9.68 -9.99 8.72
N THR A 50 -8.58 -9.55 8.11
CA THR A 50 -7.44 -8.98 8.84
C THR A 50 -7.81 -7.63 9.48
N TYR A 51 -8.60 -6.79 8.81
CA TYR A 51 -9.12 -5.56 9.41
C TYR A 51 -10.07 -5.80 10.59
N TYR A 52 -10.86 -6.87 10.57
CA TYR A 52 -11.74 -7.22 11.70
C TYR A 52 -11.03 -7.90 12.87
N SER A 53 -9.97 -8.66 12.60
CA SER A 53 -9.33 -9.52 13.60
C SER A 53 -8.10 -8.91 14.26
N LEU A 54 -7.42 -7.96 13.61
CA LEU A 54 -6.27 -7.31 14.18
C LEU A 54 -6.66 -6.17 15.13
N PRO A 55 -5.87 -5.93 16.20
CA PRO A 55 -6.00 -4.73 17.00
C PRO A 55 -5.94 -3.47 16.12
N THR A 56 -6.62 -2.41 16.55
CA THR A 56 -6.55 -1.11 15.88
C THR A 56 -5.11 -0.69 15.63
N THR A 57 -4.80 -0.30 14.40
CA THR A 57 -3.46 0.17 14.02
C THR A 57 -3.05 1.34 14.91
N VAL A 58 -1.93 1.18 15.61
CA VAL A 58 -1.35 2.24 16.45
C VAL A 58 -0.23 2.92 15.68
N TYR A 59 -0.47 4.17 15.31
CA TYR A 59 0.53 5.03 14.70
C TYR A 59 1.37 5.72 15.78
N GLY A 60 2.67 5.85 15.54
CA GLY A 60 3.57 6.64 16.39
C GLY A 60 3.30 8.15 16.32
N LYS A 61 4.09 8.95 17.02
CA LYS A 61 3.96 10.41 17.03
C LYS A 61 4.77 11.04 15.90
N MET A 62 4.21 11.06 14.69
CA MET A 62 4.88 11.61 13.50
C MET A 62 4.69 13.13 13.30
N THR A 63 3.99 13.80 14.21
CA THR A 63 3.75 15.24 14.13
C THR A 63 3.94 15.88 15.49
N SER A 64 4.58 17.06 15.52
CA SER A 64 4.70 17.89 16.73
C SER A 64 3.38 18.57 17.11
N SER A 65 2.36 18.50 16.24
CA SER A 65 1.02 18.97 16.53
C SER A 65 0.17 17.85 17.13
N ASN A 66 -0.76 18.17 18.03
CA ASN A 66 -1.75 17.19 18.52
C ASN A 66 -2.88 16.90 17.50
N SER A 67 -2.65 17.17 16.22
CA SER A 67 -3.64 16.98 15.16
C SER A 67 -3.71 15.51 14.75
N LYS A 68 -4.80 14.84 15.14
CA LYS A 68 -5.10 13.47 14.73
C LYS A 68 -5.19 13.33 13.20
N LEU A 69 -5.75 14.34 12.53
CA LEU A 69 -5.88 14.37 11.08
C LEU A 69 -4.51 14.39 10.39
N LYS A 70 -3.58 15.27 10.82
CA LYS A 70 -2.22 15.30 10.25
C LYS A 70 -1.47 14.01 10.52
N LEU A 71 -1.58 13.48 11.74
CA LEU A 71 -0.95 12.23 12.10
C LEU A 71 -1.42 11.09 11.19
N LEU A 72 -2.74 10.96 11.03
CA LEU A 72 -3.33 9.94 10.16
C LEU A 72 -2.93 10.17 8.69
N PHE A 73 -2.87 11.41 8.21
CA PHE A 73 -2.45 11.69 6.84
C PHE A 73 -1.02 11.23 6.56
N TYR A 74 -0.07 11.48 7.48
CA TYR A 74 1.30 11.00 7.35
C TYR A 74 1.37 9.46 7.37
N ALA A 75 0.57 8.84 8.24
CA ALA A 75 0.45 7.39 8.27
C ALA A 75 -0.12 6.82 6.96
N SER A 76 -1.15 7.44 6.39
CA SER A 76 -1.78 7.02 5.15
C SER A 76 -0.83 7.13 3.96
N ILE A 77 0.06 8.14 3.92
CA ILE A 77 1.11 8.24 2.89
C ILE A 77 2.08 7.06 2.99
N ALA A 78 2.54 6.74 4.20
CA ALA A 78 3.43 5.58 4.43
C ALA A 78 2.74 4.27 4.03
N ASN A 79 1.49 4.07 4.47
CA ASN A 79 0.69 2.89 4.11
C ASN A 79 0.49 2.79 2.60
N THR A 80 0.09 3.87 1.93
CA THR A 80 -0.09 3.90 0.47
C THR A 80 1.19 3.51 -0.25
N THR A 81 2.35 3.98 0.24
CA THR A 81 3.66 3.62 -0.32
C THR A 81 3.92 2.12 -0.23
N LEU A 82 3.64 1.50 0.93
CA LEU A 82 3.83 0.06 1.15
C LEU A 82 2.86 -0.77 0.31
N VAL A 83 1.57 -0.43 0.33
CA VAL A 83 0.52 -1.09 -0.46
C VAL A 83 0.87 -1.06 -1.96
N THR A 84 1.36 0.08 -2.46
CA THR A 84 1.77 0.22 -3.87
C THR A 84 2.89 -0.76 -4.23
N ARG A 85 3.91 -0.90 -3.38
CA ARG A 85 5.03 -1.84 -3.61
C ARG A 85 4.55 -3.29 -3.62
N TYR A 86 3.75 -3.69 -2.64
CA TYR A 86 3.20 -5.04 -2.58
C TYR A 86 2.24 -5.32 -3.73
N ALA A 87 1.50 -4.33 -4.20
CA ALA A 87 0.66 -4.50 -5.39
C ALA A 87 1.49 -4.74 -6.66
N ILE A 88 2.60 -4.02 -6.83
CA ILE A 88 3.55 -4.24 -7.93
C ILE A 88 4.15 -5.65 -7.85
N GLU A 89 4.61 -6.06 -6.66
CA GLU A 89 5.10 -7.43 -6.42
C GLU A 89 4.04 -8.49 -6.70
N GLY A 90 2.77 -8.18 -6.41
CA GLY A 90 1.60 -9.00 -6.73
C GLY A 90 1.25 -9.08 -8.22
N GLY A 91 1.92 -8.30 -9.08
CA GLY A 91 1.78 -8.33 -10.53
C GLY A 91 0.99 -7.17 -11.14
N LEU A 92 0.59 -6.17 -10.34
CA LEU A 92 0.01 -4.94 -10.87
C LEU A 92 1.06 -4.15 -11.67
N ASN A 93 0.67 -3.58 -12.81
CA ASN A 93 1.54 -2.74 -13.61
C ASN A 93 2.04 -1.52 -12.81
N GLU A 94 3.34 -1.25 -12.87
CA GLU A 94 4.03 -0.19 -12.11
C GLU A 94 3.42 1.20 -12.33
N GLU A 95 3.26 1.62 -13.59
CA GLU A 95 2.72 2.94 -13.92
C GLU A 95 1.28 3.10 -13.40
N THR A 96 0.48 2.03 -13.52
CA THR A 96 -0.88 2.00 -12.97
C THR A 96 -0.86 2.12 -11.45
N ALA A 97 0.04 1.41 -10.77
CA ALA A 97 0.16 1.42 -9.32
C ALA A 97 0.60 2.80 -8.79
N PHE A 98 1.62 3.41 -9.40
CA PHE A 98 2.10 4.75 -9.02
C PHE A 98 1.06 5.83 -9.31
N SER A 99 0.40 5.78 -10.48
CA SER A 99 -0.68 6.71 -10.79
C SER A 99 -1.83 6.60 -9.79
N LEU A 100 -2.16 5.38 -9.36
CA LEU A 100 -3.21 5.15 -8.37
C LEU A 100 -2.81 5.69 -6.99
N SER A 101 -1.56 5.52 -6.58
CA SER A 101 -1.08 6.10 -5.31
C SER A 101 -1.16 7.63 -5.31
N ASP A 102 -0.78 8.28 -6.41
CA ASP A 102 -0.87 9.73 -6.56
C ASP A 102 -2.31 10.25 -6.49
N VAL A 103 -3.26 9.50 -7.07
CA VAL A 103 -4.68 9.83 -6.98
C VAL A 103 -5.17 9.73 -5.54
N TYR A 104 -4.85 8.65 -4.84
CA TYR A 104 -5.29 8.46 -3.46
C TYR A 104 -4.66 9.47 -2.50
N ILE A 105 -3.36 9.74 -2.60
CA ILE A 105 -2.68 10.73 -1.74
C ILE A 105 -3.30 12.12 -1.91
N ARG A 106 -3.55 12.57 -3.15
CA ARG A 106 -4.22 13.87 -3.39
C ARG A 106 -5.64 13.91 -2.83
N LYS A 107 -6.39 12.81 -2.91
CA LYS A 107 -7.72 12.74 -2.30
C LYS A 107 -7.66 12.76 -0.78
N MET A 108 -6.70 12.07 -0.19
CA MET A 108 -6.46 12.06 1.26
C MET A 108 -6.04 13.43 1.78
N GLU A 109 -5.23 14.19 1.02
CA GLU A 109 -4.84 15.56 1.36
C GLU A 109 -6.05 16.49 1.49
N GLN A 110 -7.11 16.25 0.71
CA GLN A 110 -8.34 17.05 0.72
C GLN A 110 -9.28 16.70 1.88
N CYS A 111 -9.02 15.61 2.62
CA CYS A 111 -9.85 15.23 3.75
C CYS A 111 -9.68 16.24 4.91
N THR A 112 -10.80 16.73 5.43
CA THR A 112 -10.85 17.63 6.59
C THR A 112 -11.31 16.94 7.88
N ASP A 113 -11.62 15.65 7.79
CA ASP A 113 -12.16 14.82 8.86
C ASP A 113 -11.39 13.49 8.97
N VAL A 114 -11.21 13.02 10.20
CA VAL A 114 -10.44 11.82 10.52
C VAL A 114 -11.14 10.58 9.98
N ASP A 115 -12.46 10.46 10.16
CA ASP A 115 -13.22 9.27 9.75
C ASP A 115 -13.25 9.16 8.22
N ALA A 116 -13.42 10.29 7.53
CA ALA A 116 -13.33 10.35 6.07
C ALA A 116 -11.96 9.88 5.56
N LEU A 117 -10.88 10.34 6.18
CA LEU A 117 -9.52 9.94 5.82
C LEU A 117 -9.25 8.46 6.13
N MET A 118 -9.75 7.94 7.26
CA MET A 118 -9.63 6.51 7.60
C MET A 118 -10.31 5.64 6.55
N LYS A 119 -11.56 5.95 6.21
CA LYS A 119 -12.34 5.21 5.19
C LYS A 119 -11.65 5.24 3.82
N LEU A 120 -11.07 6.39 3.44
CA LEU A 120 -10.36 6.50 2.17
C LEU A 120 -9.06 5.68 2.16
N ASN A 121 -8.36 5.59 3.29
CA ASN A 121 -7.17 4.75 3.44
C ASN A 121 -7.49 3.25 3.36
N GLU A 122 -8.61 2.83 3.95
CA GLU A 122 -9.11 1.46 3.82
C GLU A 122 -9.52 1.14 2.37
N GLN A 123 -10.31 2.04 1.75
CA GLN A 123 -10.72 1.90 0.35
C GLN A 123 -9.52 1.80 -0.60
N MET A 124 -8.45 2.56 -0.33
CA MET A 124 -7.21 2.49 -1.10
C MET A 124 -6.62 1.08 -1.09
N ALA A 125 -6.46 0.46 0.08
CA ALA A 125 -5.93 -0.89 0.19
C ALA A 125 -6.81 -1.94 -0.52
N ILE A 126 -8.14 -1.82 -0.41
CA ILE A 126 -9.11 -2.68 -1.10
C ILE A 126 -8.98 -2.55 -2.62
N GLU A 127 -8.93 -1.32 -3.15
CA GLU A 127 -8.82 -1.06 -4.59
C GLU A 127 -7.51 -1.61 -5.19
N PHE A 128 -6.38 -1.44 -4.48
CA PHE A 128 -5.12 -2.04 -4.90
C PHE A 128 -5.21 -3.57 -4.94
N THR A 129 -5.80 -4.18 -3.90
CA THR A 129 -5.97 -5.64 -3.79
C THR A 129 -6.85 -6.19 -4.92
N LEU A 130 -7.97 -5.53 -5.22
CA LEU A 130 -8.85 -5.86 -6.34
C LEU A 130 -8.10 -5.84 -7.68
N ARG A 131 -7.28 -4.81 -7.91
CA ARG A 131 -6.50 -4.69 -9.15
C ARG A 131 -5.41 -5.74 -9.26
N VAL A 132 -4.78 -6.12 -8.15
CA VAL A 132 -3.83 -7.24 -8.12
C VAL A 132 -4.54 -8.55 -8.47
N ALA A 133 -5.71 -8.80 -7.87
CA ALA A 133 -6.52 -9.98 -8.17
C ALA A 133 -6.86 -10.06 -9.67
N GLU A 134 -7.22 -8.94 -10.28
CA GLU A 134 -7.54 -8.87 -11.71
C GLU A 134 -6.30 -9.04 -12.61
N ALA A 135 -5.18 -8.43 -12.23
CA ALA A 135 -3.89 -8.59 -12.93
C ALA A 135 -3.42 -10.06 -12.93
N LYS A 136 -3.80 -10.85 -11.93
CA LYS A 136 -3.48 -12.29 -11.86
C LYS A 136 -4.39 -13.17 -12.72
N LYS A 137 -5.64 -12.77 -12.93
CA LYS A 137 -6.59 -13.51 -13.81
C LYS A 137 -6.25 -13.34 -15.28
N THR A 138 -5.70 -12.19 -15.64
CA THR A 138 -5.26 -11.93 -17.01
C THR A 138 -3.88 -12.56 -17.22
N PRO A 139 -3.75 -13.63 -18.02
CA PRO A 139 -2.42 -14.12 -18.36
C PRO A 139 -1.67 -12.97 -19.03
N LYS A 140 -0.41 -12.74 -18.61
CA LYS A 140 0.47 -11.76 -19.26
C LYS A 140 0.61 -12.15 -20.72
N THR A 141 -0.24 -11.60 -21.60
CA THR A 141 -0.09 -11.78 -23.04
C THR A 141 1.24 -11.17 -23.41
N THR A 142 2.26 -12.01 -23.51
CA THR A 142 3.60 -11.54 -23.76
C THR A 142 3.62 -11.02 -25.20
N ILE A 143 4.45 -10.02 -25.50
CA ILE A 143 4.63 -9.54 -26.89
C ILE A 143 4.93 -10.74 -27.82
N HIS A 144 5.65 -11.74 -27.33
CA HIS A 144 5.88 -13.01 -28.00
C HIS A 144 4.60 -13.80 -28.34
N GLN A 145 3.61 -13.83 -27.44
CA GLN A 145 2.32 -14.50 -27.67
C GLN A 145 1.46 -13.73 -28.70
N LEU A 146 1.51 -12.40 -28.71
CA LEU A 146 0.87 -11.57 -29.75
C LEU A 146 1.53 -11.78 -31.11
N PHE A 147 2.86 -11.86 -31.15
CA PHE A 147 3.62 -12.16 -32.37
C PHE A 147 3.34 -13.57 -32.89
N LEU A 148 3.29 -14.58 -32.01
CA LEU A 148 2.93 -15.94 -32.41
C LEU A 148 1.49 -16.01 -32.93
N ALA A 149 0.54 -15.34 -32.28
CA ALA A 149 -0.84 -15.28 -32.74
C ALA A 149 -0.95 -14.62 -34.13
N SER A 150 -0.24 -13.51 -34.37
CA SER A 150 -0.23 -12.84 -35.67
C SER A 150 0.43 -13.69 -36.77
N LEU A 151 1.52 -14.40 -36.44
CA LEU A 151 2.19 -15.31 -37.36
C LEU A 151 1.29 -16.50 -37.74
N ILE A 152 0.61 -17.11 -36.76
CA ILE A 152 -0.32 -18.22 -36.99
C ILE A 152 -1.47 -17.78 -37.89
N ILE A 153 -2.07 -16.61 -37.64
CA ILE A 153 -3.13 -16.05 -38.49
C ILE A 153 -2.62 -15.85 -39.93
N SER A 154 -1.41 -15.30 -40.10
CA SER A 154 -0.81 -15.08 -41.41
C SER A 154 -0.54 -16.38 -42.17
N ILE A 155 -0.08 -17.43 -41.49
CA ILE A 155 0.14 -18.76 -42.07
C ILE A 155 -1.21 -19.40 -42.49
N ILE A 156 -2.25 -19.32 -41.64
CA ILE A 156 -3.58 -19.87 -41.96
C ILE A 156 -4.19 -19.19 -43.19
N VAL A 157 -4.03 -17.87 -43.33
CA VAL A 157 -4.50 -17.12 -44.52
C VAL A 157 -3.77 -17.57 -45.78
N LYS A 158 -2.46 -17.84 -45.70
CA LYS A 158 -1.66 -18.33 -46.83
C LYS A 158 -1.97 -19.77 -47.26
N ILE A 159 -2.44 -20.63 -46.35
CA ILE A 159 -2.76 -22.05 -46.66
C ILE A 159 -4.18 -22.21 -47.24
N LYS A 160 -5.08 -21.24 -47.02
CA LYS A 160 -6.46 -21.26 -47.54
C LYS A 160 -6.63 -20.63 -48.94
N LEU A 161 -5.54 -20.15 -49.56
CA LEU A 161 -5.46 -19.63 -50.93
C LEU A 161 -4.65 -20.58 -51.80
#